data_AF-A0A368PZV4-F1
#
_entry.id   AF-A0A368PZV4-F1
#
_cell.length_a   1.000
_cell.length_b   1.000
_cell.length_c   1.000
_cell.angle_alpha   90.00
_cell.angle_beta   90.00
_cell.angle_gamma   90.00
#
_symmetry.space_group_name_H-M   'P 1'
#
loop_
_entity.id
_entity.type
_entity.pdbx_description
1 polymer ?
#
loop_
_entity_poly.entity_id
_entity_poly.type
_entity_poly.pdbx_seq_one_letter_code
_entity_poly.pdbx_strand_id
1 'polypeptide(L)'
;MSLLLCGNVLLLGEKITLNLDIKKVSEGHLIYLVQSYLFYGNTQMQLEQNLELSEFNKQVLGVLPKLPGSLYFDVTFASSCGFEQTSETALFGFLGVPLHHGWLVDPQDVELGSSIPRSSYSKLSYNLAVYESIRSSTNSGPQKHG
;
A
#
# COMPACT_ATOMS: atom_id res chain seq x y z
N MET A 1 -10.84 7.81 -0.16
CA MET A 1 -11.50 6.58 -0.71
C MET A 1 -11.16 5.34 0.12
N SER A 2 -9.93 5.20 0.62
CA SER A 2 -9.49 4.04 1.40
C SER A 2 -10.32 3.80 2.66
N LEU A 3 -10.75 4.86 3.37
CA LEU A 3 -11.63 4.72 4.54
C LEU A 3 -12.94 4.00 4.23
N LEU A 4 -13.59 4.33 3.11
CA LEU A 4 -14.85 3.68 2.70
C LEU A 4 -14.61 2.21 2.34
N LEU A 5 -13.51 1.91 1.65
CA LEU A 5 -13.12 0.53 1.35
C LEU A 5 -12.96 -0.29 2.64
N CYS A 6 -12.14 0.20 3.58
CA CYS A 6 -11.92 -0.46 4.86
C CYS A 6 -13.24 -0.61 5.64
N GLY A 7 -14.04 0.45 5.71
CA GLY A 7 -15.35 0.42 6.36
C GLY A 7 -16.27 -0.65 5.80
N ASN A 8 -16.39 -0.71 4.46
CA ASN A 8 -17.25 -1.70 3.79
C ASN A 8 -16.79 -3.13 4.04
N VAL A 9 -15.48 -3.40 3.91
CA VAL A 9 -14.94 -4.75 4.14
C VAL A 9 -15.17 -5.19 5.58
N LEU A 10 -14.92 -4.31 6.55
CA LEU A 10 -15.11 -4.62 7.96
C LEU A 10 -16.59 -4.78 8.33
N LEU A 11 -17.50 -4.00 7.74
CA LEU A 11 -18.94 -4.14 7.94
C LEU A 11 -19.44 -5.48 7.38
N LEU A 12 -19.05 -5.82 6.15
CA LEU A 12 -19.43 -7.08 5.51
C LEU A 12 -18.84 -8.29 6.22
N GLY A 13 -17.67 -8.14 6.84
CA GLY A 13 -17.02 -9.16 7.66
C GLY A 13 -17.49 -9.19 9.12
N GLU A 14 -18.53 -8.42 9.49
CA GLU A 14 -19.08 -8.29 10.84
C GLU A 14 -18.04 -7.90 11.90
N LYS A 15 -16.97 -7.23 11.48
CA LYS A 15 -15.87 -6.75 12.34
C LYS A 15 -16.17 -5.42 13.00
N ILE A 16 -16.99 -4.61 12.36
CA ILE A 16 -17.58 -3.39 12.90
C ILE A 16 -19.09 -3.40 12.62
N THR A 17 -19.85 -2.66 13.42
CA THR A 17 -21.31 -2.59 13.30
C THR A 17 -21.79 -1.15 13.27
N LEU A 18 -22.84 -0.89 12.49
CA LEU A 18 -23.57 0.37 12.46
C LEU A 18 -24.99 0.13 12.97
N ASN A 19 -25.59 1.15 13.59
CA ASN A 19 -27.00 1.09 13.93
C ASN A 19 -27.85 1.12 12.65
N LEU A 20 -28.80 0.19 12.51
CA LEU A 20 -29.65 0.01 11.33
C LEU A 20 -30.55 1.24 11.04
N ASP A 21 -30.81 2.08 12.03
CA ASP A 21 -31.67 3.26 11.88
C ASP A 21 -30.93 4.48 11.28
N ILE A 22 -29.61 4.42 11.13
CA ILE A 22 -28.83 5.54 10.63
C ILE A 22 -28.84 5.56 9.10
N LYS A 23 -29.18 6.71 8.52
CA LYS A 23 -29.17 6.92 7.06
C LYS A 23 -27.86 7.52 6.54
N LYS A 24 -27.02 8.03 7.44
CA LYS A 24 -25.75 8.70 7.14
C LYS A 24 -24.75 8.42 8.24
N VAL A 25 -23.49 8.25 7.86
CA VAL A 25 -22.34 8.07 8.76
C VAL A 25 -21.33 9.17 8.45
N SER A 26 -20.82 9.83 9.49
CA SER A 26 -19.76 10.82 9.32
C SER A 26 -18.41 10.14 9.17
N GLU A 27 -17.48 10.82 8.50
CA GLU A 27 -16.10 10.34 8.35
C GLU A 27 -15.45 10.02 9.70
N GLY A 28 -15.56 10.94 10.68
CA GLY A 28 -15.00 10.74 12.01
C GLY A 28 -15.60 9.55 12.75
N HIS A 29 -16.90 9.27 12.56
CA HIS A 29 -17.53 8.09 13.15
C HIS A 29 -16.98 6.81 12.53
N LEU A 30 -16.78 6.78 11.21
CA LEU A 30 -16.21 5.62 10.53
C LEU A 30 -14.74 5.39 10.92
N ILE A 31 -13.93 6.44 11.04
CA ILE A 31 -12.55 6.35 11.56
C ILE A 31 -12.56 5.74 12.97
N TYR A 32 -13.44 6.22 13.85
CA TYR A 32 -13.55 5.73 15.21
C TYR A 32 -13.87 4.22 15.27
N LEU A 33 -14.78 3.73 14.41
CA LEU A 33 -15.10 2.31 14.34
C LEU A 33 -13.90 1.47 13.88
N VAL A 34 -13.19 1.91 12.84
CA VAL A 34 -11.99 1.23 12.34
C VAL A 34 -10.88 1.22 13.41
N GLN A 35 -10.67 2.35 14.09
CA GLN A 35 -9.70 2.48 15.17
C GLN A 35 -10.05 1.57 16.35
N SER A 36 -11.33 1.51 16.72
CA SER A 36 -11.82 0.65 17.80
C SER A 36 -11.56 -0.83 17.46
N TYR A 37 -11.90 -1.26 16.24
CA TYR A 37 -11.60 -2.61 15.76
C TYR A 37 -10.10 -2.95 15.87
N LEU A 38 -9.23 -2.04 15.44
CA LEU A 38 -7.77 -2.23 15.56
C LEU A 38 -7.32 -2.36 17.01
N PHE A 39 -7.89 -1.60 17.95
CA PHE A 39 -7.55 -1.71 19.38
C PHE A 39 -8.01 -3.05 19.98
N TYR A 40 -9.23 -3.49 19.68
CA TYR A 40 -9.77 -4.74 20.23
C TYR A 40 -9.14 -5.99 19.59
N GLY A 41 -8.77 -5.94 18.31
CA GLY A 41 -8.05 -7.01 17.62
C GLY A 41 -6.56 -7.07 17.96
N ASN A 42 -6.02 -6.02 18.57
CA ASN A 42 -4.58 -5.86 18.74
C ASN A 42 -3.94 -6.79 19.75
N THR A 43 -4.64 -7.15 20.81
CA THR A 43 -4.07 -7.99 21.88
C THR A 43 -3.61 -9.35 21.35
N GLN A 44 -4.29 -9.88 20.34
CA GLN A 44 -3.96 -11.17 19.73
C GLN A 44 -2.85 -11.02 18.66
N MET A 45 -2.95 -10.02 17.77
CA MET A 45 -1.93 -9.79 16.74
C MET A 45 -0.58 -9.28 17.30
N GLN A 46 -0.59 -8.48 18.37
CA GLN A 46 0.64 -8.06 19.07
C GLN A 46 1.39 -9.25 19.65
N LEU A 47 0.67 -10.25 20.19
CA LEU A 47 1.26 -11.49 20.67
C LEU A 47 1.87 -12.32 19.53
N GLU A 48 1.21 -12.37 18.37
CA GLU A 48 1.65 -13.18 17.22
C GLU A 48 2.85 -12.56 16.48
N GLN A 49 2.95 -11.23 16.43
CA GLN A 49 3.99 -10.52 15.67
C GLN A 49 5.18 -10.03 16.53
N ASN A 50 5.16 -10.21 17.86
CA ASN A 50 6.16 -9.68 18.80
C ASN A 50 6.47 -8.18 18.60
N LEU A 51 5.48 -7.40 18.15
CA LEU A 51 5.65 -5.97 17.92
C LEU A 51 5.51 -5.21 19.23
N GLU A 52 6.47 -4.35 19.55
CA GLU A 52 6.32 -3.43 20.66
C GLU A 52 5.13 -2.49 20.42
N LEU A 53 4.39 -2.17 21.50
CA LEU A 53 3.24 -1.27 21.47
C LEU A 53 3.58 0.10 20.84
N SER A 54 4.81 0.57 21.08
CA SER A 54 5.38 1.79 20.50
C SER A 54 5.41 1.74 18.97
N GLU A 55 5.85 0.61 18.40
CA GLU A 55 5.99 0.41 16.97
C GLU A 55 4.62 0.21 16.30
N PHE A 56 3.70 -0.51 16.95
CA PHE A 56 2.31 -0.60 16.49
C PHE A 56 1.67 0.80 16.40
N ASN A 57 1.79 1.60 17.46
CA ASN A 57 1.21 2.95 17.49
C ASN A 57 1.76 3.81 16.35
N LYS A 58 3.06 3.70 16.07
CA LYS A 58 3.71 4.44 15.00
C LYS A 58 3.31 3.96 13.60
N GLN A 59 3.35 2.65 13.35
CA GLN A 59 3.10 2.08 12.02
C GLN A 59 1.62 2.03 11.65
N VAL A 60 0.74 1.77 12.61
CA VAL A 60 -0.69 1.50 12.35
C VAL A 60 -1.54 2.70 12.70
N LEU A 61 -1.48 3.15 13.96
CA LEU A 61 -2.30 4.29 14.39
C LEU A 61 -1.84 5.61 13.77
N GLY A 62 -0.54 5.75 13.48
CA GLY A 62 0.00 6.90 12.76
C GLY A 62 -0.54 7.06 11.33
N VAL A 63 -1.08 6.00 10.73
CA VAL A 63 -1.63 6.02 9.35
C VAL A 63 -3.14 6.24 9.34
N LEU A 64 -3.86 5.93 10.42
CA LEU A 64 -5.31 6.13 10.51
C LEU A 64 -5.80 7.52 10.06
N PRO A 65 -5.16 8.64 10.46
CA PRO A 65 -5.58 9.97 10.01
C PRO A 65 -5.47 10.19 8.48
N LYS A 66 -4.68 9.36 7.78
CA LYS A 66 -4.53 9.42 6.32
C LYS A 66 -5.62 8.65 5.57
N LEU A 67 -6.36 7.74 6.23
CA LEU A 67 -7.37 6.89 5.60
C LEU A 67 -8.45 7.65 4.81
N PRO A 68 -8.97 8.81 5.27
CA PRO A 68 -9.94 9.58 4.50
C PRO A 68 -9.40 10.02 3.14
N GLY A 69 -8.12 10.39 3.13
CA GLY A 69 -7.40 10.88 1.97
C GLY A 69 -6.95 9.76 1.02
N SER A 70 -5.84 10.05 0.35
CA SER A 70 -5.17 9.12 -0.56
C SER A 70 -4.06 8.39 0.17
N LEU A 71 -4.05 7.07 0.08
CA LEU A 71 -2.92 6.24 0.47
C LEU A 71 -2.08 5.95 -0.76
N TYR A 72 -0.78 5.74 -0.53
CA TYR A 72 0.17 5.39 -1.56
C TYR A 72 0.65 3.96 -1.34
N PHE A 73 0.64 3.17 -2.42
CA PHE A 73 1.13 1.80 -2.43
C PHE A 73 2.09 1.66 -3.60
N ASP A 74 3.33 1.27 -3.30
CA ASP A 74 4.30 0.93 -4.34
C ASP A 74 4.20 -0.57 -4.61
N VAL A 75 3.92 -0.93 -5.86
CA VAL A 75 3.68 -2.32 -6.28
C VAL A 75 4.94 -2.97 -6.79
N THR A 76 5.05 -4.28 -6.62
CA THR A 76 6.06 -5.12 -7.28
C THR A 76 5.37 -6.04 -8.29
N PHE A 77 6.06 -6.43 -9.36
CA PHE A 77 5.39 -7.04 -10.52
C PHE A 77 5.38 -8.58 -10.51
N ALA A 78 5.88 -9.19 -9.43
CA ALA A 78 6.00 -10.64 -9.31
C ALA A 78 4.70 -11.36 -8.97
N SER A 79 3.76 -10.70 -8.28
CA SER A 79 2.53 -11.35 -7.81
C SER A 79 1.40 -10.34 -7.65
N SER A 80 0.16 -10.80 -7.66
CA SER A 80 -1.00 -9.92 -7.42
C SER A 80 -1.03 -9.31 -6.03
N CYS A 81 -0.24 -9.82 -5.09
CA CYS A 81 -0.12 -9.31 -3.72
C CYS A 81 1.22 -8.55 -3.52
N GLY A 82 1.90 -8.19 -4.61
CA GLY A 82 3.24 -7.62 -4.59
C GLY A 82 3.23 -6.15 -4.21
N PHE A 83 3.65 -5.83 -2.98
CA PHE A 83 3.79 -4.45 -2.52
C PHE A 83 5.08 -4.28 -1.73
N GLU A 84 5.67 -3.08 -1.80
CA GLU A 84 6.73 -2.67 -0.88
C GLU A 84 6.17 -2.54 0.54
N GLN A 85 6.95 -2.95 1.53
CA GLN A 85 6.52 -2.92 2.91
C GLN A 85 6.57 -1.48 3.46
N THR A 86 5.40 -0.90 3.66
CA THR A 86 5.20 0.43 4.26
C THR A 86 4.21 0.38 5.42
N SER A 87 4.12 1.46 6.20
CA SER A 87 3.10 1.63 7.24
C SER A 87 1.68 1.51 6.69
N GLU A 88 1.42 1.99 5.47
CA GLU A 88 0.14 1.84 4.79
C GLU A 88 -0.17 0.37 4.47
N THR A 89 0.79 -0.41 3.98
CA THR A 89 0.57 -1.85 3.76
C THR A 89 0.38 -2.62 5.07
N ALA A 90 1.12 -2.24 6.12
CA ALA A 90 1.01 -2.83 7.45
C ALA A 90 -0.40 -2.63 8.01
N LEU A 91 -0.96 -1.42 7.92
CA LEU A 91 -2.32 -1.12 8.34
C LEU A 91 -3.35 -2.09 7.73
N PHE A 92 -3.26 -2.38 6.44
CA PHE A 92 -4.17 -3.32 5.77
C PHE A 92 -3.98 -4.76 6.26
N GLY A 93 -2.74 -5.15 6.56
CA GLY A 93 -2.44 -6.41 7.25
C GLY A 93 -3.16 -6.52 8.60
N PHE A 94 -3.07 -5.49 9.44
CA PHE A 94 -3.77 -5.47 10.74
C PHE A 94 -5.29 -5.38 10.63
N LEU A 95 -5.81 -4.77 9.57
CA LEU A 95 -7.25 -4.77 9.31
C LEU A 95 -7.75 -6.13 8.80
N GLY A 96 -6.86 -7.03 8.39
CA GLY A 96 -7.21 -8.28 7.74
C GLY A 96 -7.82 -8.05 6.35
N VAL A 97 -7.49 -6.93 5.70
CA VAL A 97 -8.00 -6.56 4.38
C VAL A 97 -6.92 -6.86 3.34
N PRO A 98 -7.07 -7.91 2.50
CA PRO A 98 -6.06 -8.25 1.52
C PRO A 98 -5.97 -7.17 0.43
N LEU A 99 -4.74 -6.77 0.10
CA LEU A 99 -4.44 -5.85 -0.99
C LEU A 99 -4.05 -6.64 -2.24
N HIS A 100 -4.60 -6.24 -3.39
CA HIS A 100 -4.30 -6.83 -4.67
C HIS A 100 -4.10 -5.78 -5.77
N HIS A 101 -3.23 -6.08 -6.73
CA HIS A 101 -3.08 -5.32 -7.98
C HIS A 101 -2.95 -6.27 -9.18
N GLY A 102 -3.29 -5.77 -10.38
CA GLY A 102 -3.23 -6.54 -11.64
C GLY A 102 -1.99 -6.25 -12.49
N TRP A 103 -1.07 -5.41 -11.99
CA TRP A 103 0.12 -5.02 -12.75
C TRP A 103 1.22 -6.06 -12.61
N LEU A 104 1.20 -7.05 -13.49
CA LEU A 104 2.11 -8.20 -13.47
C LEU A 104 2.92 -8.27 -14.76
N VAL A 105 4.14 -8.81 -14.66
CA VAL A 105 4.91 -9.19 -15.85
C VAL A 105 4.28 -10.45 -16.46
N ASP A 106 4.11 -10.46 -17.79
CA ASP A 106 3.68 -11.66 -18.50
C ASP A 106 4.75 -12.76 -18.33
N PRO A 107 4.41 -13.94 -17.77
CA PRO A 107 5.35 -15.04 -17.64
C PRO A 107 5.98 -15.52 -18.96
N GLN A 108 5.36 -15.22 -20.10
CA GLN A 108 5.89 -15.57 -21.43
C GLN A 108 7.03 -14.62 -21.88
N ASP A 109 7.15 -13.45 -21.26
CA ASP A 109 8.21 -12.50 -21.54
C ASP A 109 9.46 -12.82 -20.70
N VAL A 110 10.34 -13.64 -21.29
CA VAL A 110 11.58 -14.10 -20.63
C VAL A 110 12.54 -12.94 -20.32
N GLU A 111 12.54 -11.90 -21.15
CA GLU A 111 13.42 -10.74 -20.97
C GLU A 111 13.01 -9.95 -19.72
N LEU A 112 11.73 -9.58 -19.62
CA LEU A 112 11.21 -8.85 -18.47
C LEU A 112 11.15 -9.74 -17.21
N GLY A 113 10.82 -11.02 -17.36
CA GLY A 113 10.66 -11.98 -16.27
C GLY A 113 11.92 -12.23 -15.43
N SER A 114 13.10 -11.86 -15.93
CA SER A 114 14.37 -12.02 -15.23
C SER A 114 14.75 -10.83 -14.33
N SER A 115 14.26 -9.62 -14.61
CA SER A 115 14.80 -8.37 -14.06
C SER A 115 13.76 -7.46 -13.39
N ILE A 116 12.52 -7.49 -13.88
CA ILE A 116 11.42 -6.61 -13.44
C ILE A 116 10.65 -7.12 -12.22
N PRO A 117 10.35 -8.42 -12.05
CA PRO A 117 9.42 -8.90 -11.02
C PRO A 117 9.75 -8.47 -9.59
N ARG A 118 11.04 -8.36 -9.26
CA ARG A 118 11.53 -7.99 -7.92
C ARG A 118 11.71 -6.48 -7.70
N SER A 119 11.50 -5.67 -8.73
CA SER A 119 11.60 -4.22 -8.61
C SER A 119 10.22 -3.62 -8.30
N SER A 120 10.19 -2.56 -7.51
CA SER A 120 9.00 -1.77 -7.32
C SER A 120 8.77 -0.79 -8.49
N TYR A 121 7.56 -0.26 -8.63
CA TYR A 121 7.28 0.79 -9.61
C TYR A 121 8.18 2.01 -9.41
N SER A 122 8.35 2.47 -8.17
CA SER A 122 9.24 3.61 -7.90
C SER A 122 10.67 3.33 -8.30
N LYS A 123 11.17 2.12 -7.99
CA LYS A 123 12.54 1.72 -8.32
C LYS A 123 12.76 1.65 -9.82
N LEU A 124 11.83 1.07 -10.58
CA LEU A 124 11.91 1.02 -12.04
C LEU A 124 11.84 2.41 -12.66
N SER A 125 10.90 3.24 -12.20
CA SER A 125 10.74 4.61 -12.70
C SER A 125 12.01 5.43 -12.49
N TYR A 126 12.63 5.31 -11.31
CA TYR A 126 13.91 5.94 -11.02
C TYR A 126 15.03 5.42 -11.93
N ASN A 127 15.16 4.10 -12.06
CA ASN A 127 16.21 3.50 -12.89
C ASN A 127 16.07 3.91 -14.37
N LEU A 128 14.84 3.99 -14.88
CA LEU A 128 14.56 4.44 -16.24
C LEU A 128 14.97 5.91 -16.45
N ALA A 129 14.60 6.80 -15.51
CA ALA A 129 14.99 8.20 -15.57
C ALA A 129 16.53 8.39 -15.55
N VAL A 130 17.23 7.61 -14.71
CA VAL A 130 18.71 7.60 -14.69
C VAL A 130 19.28 7.13 -16.02
N TYR A 131 18.75 6.04 -16.58
CA TYR A 131 19.18 5.51 -17.87
C TYR A 131 18.99 6.53 -19.00
N GLU A 132 17.85 7.21 -19.06
CA GLU A 132 17.56 8.25 -20.06
C GLU A 132 18.52 9.45 -19.94
N SER A 133 18.85 9.86 -18.72
CA SER A 133 19.82 10.93 -18.46
C SER A 133 21.21 10.58 -19.01
N ILE A 134 21.69 9.36 -18.74
CA ILE A 134 22.98 8.87 -19.25
C ILE A 134 22.97 8.77 -20.79
N ARG A 135 21.88 8.25 -21.37
CA ARG A 135 21.71 8.13 -22.82
C ARG A 135 21.68 9.50 -23.52
N SER A 136 21.05 10.50 -22.90
CA SER A 136 21.03 11.87 -23.44
C SER A 136 22.41 12.55 -23.42
N SER A 137 23.24 12.24 -22.41
CA SER A 137 24.59 12.78 -22.24
C SER A 137 25.64 12.14 -23.16
N THR A 138 25.39 10.91 -23.62
CA THR A 138 26.27 10.17 -24.53
C THR A 138 26.02 10.51 -26.00
N ASN A 139 24.79 10.92 -26.34
CA ASN A 139 24.41 11.34 -27.70
C ASN A 139 24.80 12.80 -28.05
N SER A 140 25.42 13.55 -27.13
CA SER A 140 25.84 14.95 -27.31
C SER A 140 27.36 15.13 -27.57
N GLY A 141 28.02 14.13 -28.18
CA GLY A 141 29.40 14.23 -28.68
C GLY A 141 29.58 15.25 -29.83
N PRO A 142 30.80 15.77 -30.07
CA PRO A 142 31.04 17.16 -30.47
C PRO A 142 30.49 17.49 -31.87
N GLN A 143 29.74 18.59 -31.96
CA GLN A 143 29.46 19.25 -33.24
C GLN A 143 30.79 19.61 -33.89
N LYS A 144 31.11 18.99 -35.03
CA LYS A 144 32.23 19.39 -35.87
C LYS A 144 31.95 20.81 -36.37
N HIS A 145 32.73 21.77 -35.88
CA HIS A 145 32.74 23.12 -36.42
C HIS A 145 33.52 23.04 -37.73
N GLY A 146 32.80 23.26 -38.84
CA GLY A 146 33.37 23.41 -40.17
C GLY A 146 33.87 24.83 -40.40
#